data_AF-A0A2V9ZBM9-F1
#
_entry.id   AF-A0A2V9ZBM9-F1
#
_cell.length_a   1.000
_cell.length_b   1.000
_cell.length_c   1.000
_cell.angle_alpha   90.00
_cell.angle_beta   90.00
_cell.angle_gamma   90.00
#
_symmetry.space_group_name_H-M   'P 1'
#
loop_
_entity.id
_entity.type
_entity.pdbx_description
1 polymer ?
#
loop_
_entity_poly.entity_id
_entity_poly.type
_entity_poly.pdbx_seq_one_letter_code
_entity_poly.pdbx_strand_id
1 'polypeptide(L)'
;MNHVVYNNYIENVNQYPIMLENGDPYNSSTFAHARVVDAHIAYNTVVNGAREVLIGHSSRTLPPTGMIFANNVISGTNFVDSGSVNSTYSQNISFPVNPGRAGFTVVDPRLTTVNGIQKLSAGSPAIGFANANFFPFVTDDMDGQARDGAPDAGADEFSSAPITRRPLTTADVGPTAAGGADFSVSATPNSQTITAGGSTSYAVTVAALSGTPGTINLTVSGVPSGASASLNPSSVSNSGSSTLSVSTSSSTAPGTYTLTIHGTSAAVAHSTTVTLIVSALPDFSIAASPASQTVTAGNGTTYTVSVGALNGFTGTVSLSTSGVPSGVTASLNPASVTDSGNSTLTISTSATAASGTITITGTSGSTSHSTSVQLTVNPANVCAPLTPADGAWHNNAFAARSGTFTATFDATPSVAQESAAVGLSHGAQTAFSGFANIVVFTTAGTIQARNGGAYTAASTIPFSAGVKYHFRLAINVTAHTYSIFVTPAGGSEITVGSNFAFRTEQNTVTSLE
;
A
#
# COMPACT_ATOMS: atom_id res chain seq x y z
N MET A 1 -53.87 36.88 -11.49
CA MET A 1 -52.72 37.37 -10.71
C MET A 1 -52.40 38.75 -11.24
N ASN A 2 -52.30 39.75 -10.37
CA ASN A 2 -52.02 41.12 -10.78
C ASN A 2 -50.51 41.25 -10.93
N HIS A 3 -50.00 40.93 -12.12
CA HIS A 3 -48.57 41.08 -12.41
C HIS A 3 -48.22 42.54 -12.55
N VAL A 4 -47.08 42.93 -11.99
CA VAL A 4 -46.59 44.31 -12.02
C VAL A 4 -45.17 44.27 -12.60
N VAL A 5 -44.98 44.90 -13.75
CA VAL A 5 -43.75 44.91 -14.54
C VAL A 5 -43.35 46.36 -14.77
N TYR A 6 -42.37 46.85 -14.01
CA TYR A 6 -41.97 48.25 -14.07
C TYR A 6 -40.48 48.48 -13.85
N ASN A 7 -40.00 49.65 -14.29
CA ASN A 7 -38.59 50.05 -14.25
C ASN A 7 -37.64 49.04 -14.90
N ASN A 8 -38.13 48.23 -15.83
CA ASN A 8 -37.27 47.31 -16.55
C ASN A 8 -36.61 48.05 -17.72
N TYR A 9 -35.29 47.93 -17.79
CA TYR A 9 -34.49 48.30 -18.94
C TYR A 9 -34.17 47.06 -19.77
N ILE A 10 -34.56 47.06 -21.04
CA ILE A 10 -34.45 45.89 -21.93
C ILE A 10 -33.85 46.35 -23.25
N GLU A 11 -32.63 45.92 -23.57
CA GLU A 11 -31.91 46.36 -24.76
C GLU A 11 -31.34 45.16 -25.55
N ASN A 12 -31.40 45.23 -26.88
CA ASN A 12 -30.74 44.30 -27.82
C ASN A 12 -31.08 42.81 -27.57
N VAL A 13 -32.30 42.53 -27.13
CA VAL A 13 -32.76 41.15 -26.92
C VAL A 13 -33.12 40.47 -28.24
N ASN A 14 -32.77 39.19 -28.36
CA ASN A 14 -33.03 38.38 -29.57
C ASN A 14 -34.46 37.80 -29.66
N GLN A 15 -35.33 38.12 -28.69
CA GLN A 15 -36.70 37.61 -28.57
C GLN A 15 -37.66 38.76 -28.20
N TYR A 16 -38.91 38.45 -27.85
CA TYR A 16 -39.89 39.44 -27.39
C TYR A 16 -39.40 40.12 -26.10
N PRO A 17 -39.11 41.43 -26.10
CA PRO A 17 -38.66 42.14 -24.89
C PRO A 17 -39.71 42.12 -23.79
N ILE A 18 -40.98 42.30 -24.14
CA ILE A 18 -42.12 42.13 -23.24
C ILE A 18 -43.17 41.34 -23.99
N MET A 19 -43.64 40.23 -23.40
CA MET A 19 -44.64 39.36 -24.00
C MET A 19 -45.71 38.99 -22.98
N LEU A 20 -46.96 39.24 -23.33
CA LEU A 20 -48.13 38.75 -22.60
C LEU A 20 -48.83 37.70 -23.44
N GLU A 21 -48.99 36.49 -22.90
CA GLU A 21 -49.67 35.40 -23.60
C GLU A 21 -51.19 35.47 -23.49
N ASN A 22 -51.88 34.98 -24.52
CA ASN A 22 -53.28 34.58 -24.42
C ASN A 22 -53.40 33.34 -23.50
N GLY A 23 -54.50 33.24 -22.75
CA GLY A 23 -54.79 32.12 -21.87
C GLY A 23 -55.69 31.05 -22.50
N ASP A 24 -55.66 29.86 -21.91
CA ASP A 24 -56.55 28.75 -22.24
C ASP A 24 -57.93 28.93 -21.57
N PRO A 25 -59.02 28.42 -22.17
CA PRO A 25 -60.29 28.27 -21.47
C PRO A 25 -60.10 27.50 -20.16
N TYR A 26 -60.59 28.03 -19.04
CA TYR A 26 -60.40 27.42 -17.71
C TYR A 26 -61.05 26.04 -17.55
N ASN A 27 -61.96 25.67 -18.46
CA ASN A 27 -62.59 24.35 -18.52
C ASN A 27 -61.95 23.41 -19.56
N SER A 28 -60.83 23.81 -20.17
CA SER A 28 -60.10 22.99 -21.15
C SER A 28 -59.41 21.81 -20.46
N SER A 29 -59.50 20.62 -21.06
CA SER A 29 -58.75 19.43 -20.62
C SER A 29 -57.24 19.52 -20.85
N THR A 30 -56.78 20.50 -21.61
CA THR A 30 -55.36 20.78 -21.88
C THR A 30 -54.94 22.16 -21.32
N PHE A 31 -55.60 22.64 -20.27
CA PHE A 31 -55.27 23.91 -19.63
C PHE A 31 -53.81 23.94 -19.17
N ALA A 32 -53.04 24.93 -19.61
CA ALA A 32 -51.66 25.13 -19.20
C ALA A 32 -51.33 26.60 -18.89
N HIS A 33 -52.03 27.56 -19.51
CA HIS A 33 -51.76 28.99 -19.36
C HIS A 33 -53.02 29.72 -18.90
N ALA A 34 -52.98 30.27 -17.70
CA ALA A 34 -54.05 31.14 -17.21
C ALA A 34 -54.09 32.45 -18.01
N ARG A 35 -55.30 33.00 -18.21
CA ARG A 35 -55.47 34.33 -18.80
C ARG A 35 -54.71 35.39 -17.98
N VAL A 36 -54.02 36.29 -18.67
CA VAL A 36 -53.46 37.50 -18.03
C VAL A 36 -54.60 38.48 -17.73
N VAL A 37 -54.74 38.84 -16.45
CA VAL A 37 -55.80 39.73 -15.94
C VAL A 37 -55.14 40.80 -15.07
N ASP A 38 -55.52 42.06 -15.29
CA ASP A 38 -55.12 43.22 -14.48
C ASP A 38 -53.60 43.36 -14.31
N ALA A 39 -52.86 43.09 -15.40
CA ALA A 39 -51.42 43.29 -15.42
C ALA A 39 -51.07 44.77 -15.62
N HIS A 40 -50.09 45.23 -14.86
CA HIS A 40 -49.60 46.59 -14.81
C HIS A 40 -48.19 46.64 -15.40
N ILE A 41 -48.04 47.23 -16.58
CA ILE A 41 -46.78 47.31 -17.32
C ILE A 41 -46.43 48.77 -17.52
N ALA A 42 -45.45 49.25 -16.78
CA ALA A 42 -45.21 50.68 -16.64
C ALA A 42 -43.76 51.08 -16.58
N TYR A 43 -43.41 52.28 -17.05
CA TYR A 43 -42.06 52.81 -16.84
C TYR A 43 -40.97 51.84 -17.29
N ASN A 44 -41.22 51.05 -18.33
CA ASN A 44 -40.20 50.19 -18.92
C ASN A 44 -39.59 50.90 -20.11
N THR A 45 -38.28 50.74 -20.31
CA THR A 45 -37.56 51.20 -21.50
C THR A 45 -37.12 49.99 -22.30
N VAL A 46 -37.63 49.87 -23.52
CA VAL A 46 -37.25 48.84 -24.49
C VAL A 46 -36.47 49.49 -25.62
N VAL A 47 -35.28 48.97 -25.93
CA VAL A 47 -34.39 49.50 -26.98
C VAL A 47 -33.96 48.37 -27.92
N ASN A 48 -34.22 48.54 -29.22
CA ASN A 48 -33.73 47.66 -30.29
C ASN A 48 -34.00 46.15 -30.05
N GLY A 49 -35.19 45.80 -29.59
CA GLY A 49 -35.63 44.40 -29.52
C GLY A 49 -35.74 43.79 -30.91
N ALA A 50 -35.22 42.57 -31.10
CA ALA A 50 -35.31 41.85 -32.37
C ALA A 50 -36.73 41.40 -32.72
N ARG A 51 -37.62 41.32 -31.72
CA ARG A 51 -39.06 41.11 -31.87
C ARG A 51 -39.82 42.24 -31.19
N GLU A 52 -41.10 42.35 -31.51
CA GLU A 52 -42.03 43.33 -30.96
C GLU A 52 -42.26 43.17 -29.45
N VAL A 53 -42.66 44.25 -28.78
CA VAL A 53 -43.44 44.13 -27.54
C VAL A 53 -44.81 43.59 -27.93
N LEU A 54 -45.17 42.40 -27.43
CA LEU A 54 -46.36 41.66 -27.88
C LEU A 54 -47.37 41.47 -26.76
N ILE A 55 -48.57 41.99 -26.96
CA ILE A 55 -49.74 41.70 -26.14
C ILE A 55 -50.62 40.69 -26.87
N GLY A 56 -50.93 39.57 -26.22
CA GLY A 56 -51.77 38.51 -26.76
C GLY A 56 -51.03 37.55 -27.69
N HIS A 57 -49.89 37.00 -27.23
CA HIS A 57 -49.14 35.96 -27.94
C HIS A 57 -49.88 34.61 -27.94
N SER A 58 -49.66 33.80 -28.99
CA SER A 58 -50.21 32.45 -29.25
C SER A 58 -51.65 32.37 -29.80
N SER A 59 -52.00 31.20 -30.32
CA SER A 59 -53.34 30.88 -30.87
C SER A 59 -54.41 30.57 -29.80
N ARG A 60 -54.13 30.83 -28.52
CA ARG A 60 -55.08 30.60 -27.42
C ARG A 60 -56.20 31.65 -27.42
N THR A 61 -57.34 31.31 -26.83
CA THR A 61 -58.61 32.01 -27.08
C THR A 61 -59.03 33.02 -26.01
N LEU A 62 -58.36 33.08 -24.86
CA LEU A 62 -58.64 34.10 -23.83
C LEU A 62 -57.60 35.22 -23.90
N PRO A 63 -57.89 36.37 -24.55
CA PRO A 63 -56.92 37.46 -24.66
C PRO A 63 -56.69 38.16 -23.32
N PRO A 64 -55.51 38.76 -23.07
CA PRO A 64 -55.27 39.58 -21.89
C PRO A 64 -56.38 40.63 -21.64
N THR A 65 -56.70 40.91 -20.38
CA THR A 65 -57.78 41.84 -20.02
C THR A 65 -57.46 42.71 -18.83
N GLY A 66 -58.07 43.90 -18.77
CA GLY A 66 -57.98 44.77 -17.60
C GLY A 66 -56.59 45.38 -17.38
N MET A 67 -55.70 45.25 -18.37
CA MET A 67 -54.32 45.69 -18.21
C MET A 67 -54.20 47.20 -18.17
N ILE A 68 -53.12 47.69 -17.58
CA ILE A 68 -52.65 49.06 -17.76
C ILE A 68 -51.25 48.98 -18.34
N PHE A 69 -51.08 49.49 -19.56
CA PHE A 69 -49.80 49.63 -20.25
C PHE A 69 -49.51 51.12 -20.43
N ALA A 70 -48.73 51.72 -19.53
CA ALA A 70 -48.58 53.17 -19.52
C ALA A 70 -47.17 53.64 -19.15
N ASN A 71 -46.81 54.86 -19.56
CA ASN A 71 -45.52 55.47 -19.20
C ASN A 71 -44.29 54.69 -19.70
N ASN A 72 -44.41 53.84 -20.72
CA ASN A 72 -43.29 53.08 -21.27
C ASN A 72 -42.62 53.83 -22.42
N VAL A 73 -41.32 53.57 -22.64
CA VAL A 73 -40.57 54.00 -23.82
C VAL A 73 -40.19 52.78 -24.65
N ILE A 74 -40.59 52.77 -25.91
CA ILE A 74 -40.25 51.70 -26.87
C ILE A 74 -39.49 52.33 -28.04
N SER A 75 -38.18 52.16 -28.06
CA SER A 75 -37.28 52.72 -29.09
C SER A 75 -36.68 51.62 -29.96
N GLY A 76 -36.67 51.80 -31.27
CA GLY A 76 -36.14 50.83 -32.24
C GLY A 76 -36.85 49.48 -32.26
N THR A 77 -38.03 49.38 -31.62
CA THR A 77 -38.78 48.13 -31.43
C THR A 77 -40.25 48.36 -31.77
N ASN A 78 -40.89 47.37 -32.40
CA ASN A 78 -42.32 47.46 -32.69
C ASN A 78 -43.18 47.15 -31.45
N PHE A 79 -44.42 47.64 -31.42
CA PHE A 79 -45.43 47.23 -30.44
C PHE A 79 -46.62 46.63 -31.18
N VAL A 80 -47.10 45.48 -30.72
CA VAL A 80 -48.27 44.79 -31.27
C VAL A 80 -49.19 44.38 -30.14
N ASP A 81 -50.48 44.69 -30.29
CA ASP A 81 -51.53 44.05 -29.50
C ASP A 81 -52.48 43.28 -30.42
N SER A 82 -52.54 41.97 -30.18
CA SER A 82 -53.32 41.00 -30.94
C SER A 82 -54.72 40.75 -30.36
N GLY A 83 -55.24 41.69 -29.55
CA GLY A 83 -56.66 41.72 -29.18
C GLY A 83 -56.95 41.73 -27.68
N SER A 84 -56.10 42.39 -26.86
CA SER A 84 -56.45 42.63 -25.47
C SER A 84 -57.78 43.38 -25.34
N VAL A 85 -58.53 43.09 -24.27
CA VAL A 85 -59.86 43.67 -24.02
C VAL A 85 -59.86 44.45 -22.71
N ASN A 86 -60.71 45.48 -22.61
CA ASN A 86 -60.85 46.31 -21.40
C ASN A 86 -59.51 46.81 -20.82
N SER A 87 -58.52 47.09 -21.67
CA SER A 87 -57.16 47.43 -21.27
C SER A 87 -56.86 48.90 -21.60
N THR A 88 -56.14 49.55 -20.70
CA THR A 88 -55.80 50.98 -20.76
C THR A 88 -54.39 51.17 -21.28
N TYR A 89 -54.23 52.05 -22.26
CA TYR A 89 -52.95 52.45 -22.82
C TYR A 89 -52.82 53.97 -22.67
N SER A 90 -51.75 54.43 -22.03
CA SER A 90 -51.64 55.85 -21.69
C SER A 90 -50.19 56.32 -21.63
N GLN A 91 -49.89 57.48 -22.20
CA GLN A 91 -48.58 58.13 -22.08
C GLN A 91 -47.38 57.19 -22.38
N ASN A 92 -47.51 56.35 -23.40
CA ASN A 92 -46.38 55.58 -23.92
C ASN A 92 -45.68 56.36 -25.04
N ILE A 93 -44.37 56.23 -25.14
CA ILE A 93 -43.57 56.73 -26.26
C ILE A 93 -43.14 55.54 -27.12
N SER A 94 -43.28 55.69 -28.44
CA SER A 94 -42.79 54.71 -29.41
C SER A 94 -42.01 55.40 -30.52
N PHE A 95 -40.84 54.87 -30.90
CA PHE A 95 -40.02 55.45 -31.97
C PHE A 95 -39.19 54.39 -32.68
N PRO A 96 -38.95 54.49 -33.99
CA PRO A 96 -39.63 55.35 -34.97
C PRO A 96 -41.01 54.80 -35.38
N VAL A 97 -41.38 53.62 -34.87
CA VAL A 97 -42.56 52.89 -35.31
C VAL A 97 -43.82 53.47 -34.64
N ASN A 98 -44.86 53.69 -35.44
CA ASN A 98 -46.20 54.02 -34.95
C ASN A 98 -47.01 52.74 -34.73
N PRO A 99 -47.43 52.42 -33.49
CA PRO A 99 -48.20 51.22 -33.20
C PRO A 99 -49.65 51.24 -33.70
N GLY A 100 -50.14 52.37 -34.23
CA GLY A 100 -51.52 52.52 -34.69
C GLY A 100 -52.56 52.49 -33.57
N ARG A 101 -52.14 52.77 -32.32
CA ARG A 101 -52.98 52.67 -31.13
C ARG A 101 -52.99 53.95 -30.30
N ALA A 102 -54.17 54.34 -29.82
CA ALA A 102 -54.31 55.42 -28.85
C ALA A 102 -53.52 55.16 -27.56
N GLY A 103 -53.03 56.22 -26.92
CA GLY A 103 -52.17 56.11 -25.73
C GLY A 103 -50.68 56.02 -26.03
N PHE A 104 -50.28 56.10 -27.31
CA PHE A 104 -48.90 56.21 -27.76
C PHE A 104 -48.64 57.58 -28.41
N THR A 105 -47.48 58.15 -28.13
CA THR A 105 -46.93 59.31 -28.84
C THR A 105 -45.70 58.87 -29.61
N VAL A 106 -45.67 59.16 -30.91
CA VAL A 106 -44.55 58.79 -31.78
C VAL A 106 -43.54 59.93 -31.81
N VAL A 107 -42.48 59.81 -31.00
CA VAL A 107 -41.46 60.84 -30.87
C VAL A 107 -40.13 60.20 -30.43
N ASP A 108 -39.01 60.70 -30.96
CA ASP A 108 -37.68 60.24 -30.55
C ASP A 108 -37.47 60.53 -29.05
N PRO A 109 -37.29 59.50 -28.19
CA PRO A 109 -37.04 59.69 -26.77
C PRO A 109 -35.65 60.29 -26.47
N ARG A 110 -34.80 60.49 -27.48
CA ARG A 110 -33.45 61.07 -27.34
C ARG A 110 -32.62 60.37 -26.27
N LEU A 111 -32.40 59.08 -26.47
CA LEU A 111 -31.58 58.28 -25.56
C LEU A 111 -30.08 58.53 -25.76
N THR A 112 -29.31 58.50 -24.68
CA THR A 112 -27.85 58.58 -24.65
C THR A 112 -27.28 57.46 -23.78
N THR A 113 -26.12 56.92 -24.16
CA THR A 113 -25.48 55.85 -23.39
C THR A 113 -24.73 56.41 -22.17
N VAL A 114 -25.06 55.91 -20.98
CA VAL A 114 -24.40 56.23 -19.71
C VAL A 114 -24.11 54.92 -18.99
N ASN A 115 -22.84 54.66 -18.66
CA ASN A 115 -22.41 53.42 -18.00
C ASN A 115 -22.88 52.13 -18.69
N GLY A 116 -22.96 52.15 -20.03
CA GLY A 116 -23.34 50.99 -20.83
C GLY A 116 -24.85 50.72 -20.94
N ILE A 117 -25.72 51.61 -20.43
CA ILE A 117 -27.17 51.55 -20.61
C ILE A 117 -27.70 52.85 -21.22
N GLN A 118 -28.82 52.79 -21.95
CA GLN A 118 -29.45 53.95 -22.57
C GLN A 118 -30.31 54.71 -21.56
N LYS A 119 -30.06 56.01 -21.44
CA LYS A 119 -30.72 56.96 -20.54
C LYS A 119 -31.32 58.12 -21.30
N LEU A 120 -32.23 58.87 -20.69
CA LEU A 120 -32.75 60.10 -21.26
C LEU A 120 -31.63 61.14 -21.37
N SER A 121 -31.55 61.83 -22.51
CA SER A 121 -30.68 63.01 -22.65
C SER A 121 -31.42 64.29 -22.26
N ALA A 122 -30.66 65.35 -21.97
CA ALA A 122 -31.23 66.66 -21.68
C ALA A 122 -32.15 67.14 -22.83
N GLY A 123 -33.38 67.50 -22.49
CA GLY A 123 -34.40 67.89 -23.47
C GLY A 123 -35.06 66.72 -24.19
N SER A 124 -34.97 65.51 -23.65
CA SER A 124 -35.80 64.39 -24.08
C SER A 124 -37.29 64.74 -23.93
N PRO A 125 -38.14 64.40 -24.92
CA PRO A 125 -39.60 64.57 -24.81
C PRO A 125 -40.24 63.56 -23.84
N ALA A 126 -39.48 62.59 -23.32
CA ALA A 126 -39.94 61.69 -22.26
C ALA A 126 -39.92 62.36 -20.88
N ILE A 127 -39.21 63.49 -20.73
CA ILE A 127 -39.09 64.20 -19.46
C ILE A 127 -40.44 64.84 -19.10
N GLY A 128 -40.97 64.54 -17.91
CA GLY A 128 -42.29 64.99 -17.45
C GLY A 128 -43.47 64.48 -18.28
N PHE A 129 -43.26 63.43 -19.08
CA PHE A 129 -44.28 62.91 -20.00
C PHE A 129 -45.24 61.92 -19.33
N ALA A 130 -44.78 61.24 -18.28
CA ALA A 130 -45.56 60.16 -17.67
C ALA A 130 -46.76 60.69 -16.88
N ASN A 131 -47.80 59.89 -16.83
CA ASN A 131 -48.96 60.16 -15.99
C ASN A 131 -48.78 59.50 -14.63
N ALA A 132 -48.50 60.34 -13.64
CA ALA A 132 -48.26 59.94 -12.24
C ALA A 132 -49.46 59.25 -11.57
N ASN A 133 -50.68 59.38 -12.12
CA ASN A 133 -51.85 58.70 -11.57
C ASN A 133 -51.80 57.18 -11.79
N PHE A 134 -51.00 56.73 -12.77
CA PHE A 134 -50.72 55.32 -12.95
C PHE A 134 -49.48 54.93 -12.13
N PHE A 135 -49.66 53.94 -11.26
CA PHE A 135 -48.61 53.29 -10.48
C PHE A 135 -47.93 54.16 -9.41
N PRO A 136 -48.68 54.69 -8.42
CA PRO A 136 -48.11 55.50 -7.33
C PRO A 136 -47.10 54.75 -6.43
N PHE A 137 -47.00 53.42 -6.58
CA PHE A 137 -46.00 52.60 -5.90
C PHE A 137 -44.62 52.62 -6.57
N VAL A 138 -44.49 53.17 -7.78
CA VAL A 138 -43.20 53.34 -8.48
C VAL A 138 -42.62 54.69 -8.08
N THR A 139 -41.92 54.71 -6.96
CA THR A 139 -41.41 55.94 -6.33
C THR A 139 -39.99 56.32 -6.74
N ASP A 140 -39.26 55.40 -7.34
CA ASP A 140 -37.90 55.57 -7.83
C ASP A 140 -37.75 54.90 -9.21
N ASP A 141 -36.63 55.11 -9.87
CA ASP A 141 -36.33 54.61 -11.21
C ASP A 141 -35.37 53.40 -11.19
N MET A 142 -34.87 52.98 -12.36
CA MET A 142 -33.94 51.85 -12.48
C MET A 142 -32.59 52.08 -11.78
N ASP A 143 -32.21 53.34 -11.55
CA ASP A 143 -30.97 53.74 -10.90
C ASP A 143 -31.13 53.98 -9.37
N GLY A 144 -32.36 53.86 -8.87
CA GLY A 144 -32.73 54.15 -7.50
C GLY A 144 -32.84 55.65 -7.21
N GLN A 145 -32.99 56.47 -8.24
CA GLN A 145 -33.26 57.90 -8.13
C GLN A 145 -34.77 58.11 -7.94
N ALA A 146 -35.16 59.00 -7.04
CA ALA A 146 -36.57 59.27 -6.78
C ALA A 146 -37.25 59.88 -8.02
N ARG A 147 -38.46 59.40 -8.33
CA ARG A 147 -39.33 60.02 -9.33
C ARG A 147 -39.99 61.27 -8.74
N ASP A 148 -40.02 62.35 -9.50
CA ASP A 148 -40.56 63.61 -9.01
C ASP A 148 -42.08 63.75 -9.25
N GLY A 149 -42.64 64.94 -9.03
CA GLY A 149 -44.09 65.19 -9.20
C GLY A 149 -44.58 65.17 -10.65
N ALA A 150 -43.66 65.15 -11.62
CA ALA A 150 -43.87 65.03 -13.04
C ALA A 150 -42.91 63.97 -13.60
N PRO A 151 -43.17 62.68 -13.35
CA PRO A 151 -42.23 61.61 -13.67
C PRO A 151 -41.99 61.50 -15.17
N ASP A 152 -40.85 60.93 -15.52
CA ASP A 152 -40.46 60.68 -16.89
C ASP A 152 -41.04 59.35 -17.41
N ALA A 153 -41.29 59.27 -18.72
CA ALA A 153 -41.64 57.99 -19.31
C ALA A 153 -40.40 57.11 -19.51
N GLY A 154 -40.57 55.80 -19.28
CA GLY A 154 -39.50 54.82 -19.32
C GLY A 154 -38.91 54.54 -17.94
N ALA A 155 -37.89 53.68 -17.93
CA ALA A 155 -37.24 53.16 -16.73
C ALA A 155 -36.26 54.13 -16.06
N ASP A 156 -35.83 55.16 -16.79
CA ASP A 156 -34.90 56.20 -16.35
C ASP A 156 -35.69 57.46 -15.97
N GLU A 157 -35.34 58.08 -14.84
CA GLU A 157 -35.73 59.44 -14.51
C GLU A 157 -34.53 60.35 -14.78
N PHE A 158 -34.70 61.39 -15.61
CA PHE A 158 -33.61 62.31 -15.92
C PHE A 158 -33.21 63.12 -14.69
N SER A 159 -32.19 62.65 -13.98
CA SER A 159 -31.76 63.22 -12.71
C SER A 159 -30.25 63.32 -12.57
N SER A 160 -29.81 64.30 -11.77
CA SER A 160 -28.42 64.44 -11.34
C SER A 160 -28.14 63.77 -9.98
N ALA A 161 -29.14 63.12 -9.38
CA ALA A 161 -28.97 62.37 -8.14
C ALA A 161 -27.95 61.22 -8.30
N PRO A 162 -27.27 60.78 -7.23
CA PRO A 162 -26.36 59.65 -7.33
C PRO A 162 -27.06 58.36 -7.82
N ILE A 163 -26.46 57.69 -8.80
CA ILE A 163 -26.90 56.35 -9.23
C ILE A 163 -26.51 55.34 -8.14
N THR A 164 -27.50 54.69 -7.54
CA THR A 164 -27.29 53.69 -6.47
C THR A 164 -27.46 52.25 -6.97
N ARG A 165 -28.21 52.07 -8.05
CA ARG A 165 -28.39 50.79 -8.74
C ARG A 165 -27.74 50.88 -10.11
N ARG A 166 -26.78 49.99 -10.40
CA ARG A 166 -26.07 49.91 -11.68
C ARG A 166 -25.83 48.44 -12.04
N PRO A 167 -25.56 48.11 -13.32
CA PRO A 167 -25.06 46.79 -13.69
C PRO A 167 -23.81 46.44 -12.87
N LEU A 168 -23.81 45.24 -12.27
CA LEU A 168 -22.69 44.74 -11.46
C LEU A 168 -21.55 44.29 -12.36
N THR A 169 -20.31 44.54 -11.92
CA THR A 169 -19.07 44.06 -12.57
C THR A 169 -18.46 42.90 -11.77
N THR A 170 -17.45 42.22 -12.35
CA THR A 170 -16.67 41.19 -11.62
C THR A 170 -15.85 41.75 -10.45
N ALA A 171 -15.74 43.07 -10.32
CA ALA A 171 -15.14 43.72 -9.15
C ALA A 171 -16.18 43.94 -8.04
N ASP A 172 -17.48 44.00 -8.39
CA ASP A 172 -18.59 44.15 -7.43
C ASP A 172 -19.05 42.79 -6.90
N VAL A 173 -18.84 41.70 -7.66
CA VAL A 173 -19.26 40.33 -7.31
C VAL A 173 -18.21 39.28 -7.64
N GLY A 174 -18.13 38.23 -6.82
CA GLY A 174 -17.24 37.08 -7.03
C GLY A 174 -16.02 37.04 -6.09
N PRO A 175 -15.18 36.00 -6.19
CA PRO A 175 -14.06 35.76 -5.28
C PRO A 175 -12.95 36.83 -5.37
N THR A 176 -12.91 37.59 -6.46
CA THR A 176 -11.96 38.69 -6.70
C THR A 176 -12.56 40.07 -6.42
N ALA A 177 -13.78 40.14 -5.87
CA ALA A 177 -14.39 41.42 -5.54
C ALA A 177 -13.49 42.15 -4.53
N ALA A 178 -13.20 43.43 -4.79
CA ALA A 178 -12.35 44.23 -3.93
C ALA A 178 -12.99 44.34 -2.54
N GLY A 179 -12.45 43.59 -1.57
CA GLY A 179 -13.01 43.43 -0.22
C GLY A 179 -13.04 41.99 0.31
N GLY A 180 -12.83 40.97 -0.53
CA GLY A 180 -12.68 39.58 -0.10
C GLY A 180 -11.28 39.31 0.48
N ALA A 181 -11.22 38.89 1.75
CA ALA A 181 -9.96 38.50 2.37
C ALA A 181 -9.55 37.07 1.95
N ASP A 182 -8.30 36.89 1.56
CA ASP A 182 -7.77 35.61 1.06
C ASP A 182 -6.33 35.33 1.55
N PHE A 183 -5.93 34.06 1.57
CA PHE A 183 -4.61 33.59 2.03
C PHE A 183 -4.14 32.33 1.28
N SER A 184 -2.88 31.96 1.49
CA SER A 184 -2.29 30.70 1.04
C SER A 184 -1.75 29.89 2.22
N VAL A 185 -1.69 28.57 2.08
CA VAL A 185 -1.04 27.64 3.03
C VAL A 185 0.02 26.85 2.26
N SER A 186 1.23 26.77 2.81
CA SER A 186 2.34 25.99 2.25
C SER A 186 3.08 25.27 3.36
N ALA A 187 3.81 24.20 3.03
CA ALA A 187 4.60 23.46 4.00
C ALA A 187 5.92 22.94 3.41
N THR A 188 6.97 22.88 4.25
CA THR A 188 8.31 22.44 3.86
C THR A 188 8.98 21.63 4.98
N PRO A 189 9.77 20.59 4.66
CA PRO A 189 9.96 20.02 3.31
C PRO A 189 8.69 19.31 2.80
N ASN A 190 8.64 18.99 1.51
CA ASN A 190 7.48 18.29 0.94
C ASN A 190 7.40 16.82 1.38
N SER A 191 8.50 16.23 1.87
CA SER A 191 8.55 14.87 2.37
C SER A 191 9.57 14.70 3.50
N GLN A 192 9.24 13.82 4.44
CA GLN A 192 10.14 13.35 5.50
C GLN A 192 10.08 11.83 5.60
N THR A 193 11.22 11.21 5.91
CA THR A 193 11.32 9.77 6.20
C THR A 193 11.72 9.55 7.64
N ILE A 194 11.00 8.68 8.35
CA ILE A 194 11.32 8.24 9.71
C ILE A 194 11.13 6.73 9.83
N THR A 195 11.86 6.11 10.74
CA THR A 195 11.56 4.73 11.18
C THR A 195 10.34 4.73 12.10
N ALA A 196 9.52 3.68 12.06
CA ALA A 196 8.41 3.49 13.01
C ALA A 196 8.90 3.66 14.47
N GLY A 197 8.17 4.43 15.27
CA GLY A 197 8.59 4.84 16.62
C GLY A 197 9.32 6.20 16.66
N GLY A 198 9.69 6.74 15.49
CA GLY A 198 10.35 8.03 15.35
C GLY A 198 9.39 9.21 15.29
N SER A 199 9.96 10.42 15.20
CA SER A 199 9.22 11.67 15.04
C SER A 199 9.92 12.60 14.03
N THR A 200 9.15 13.49 13.42
CA THR A 200 9.63 14.51 12.48
C THR A 200 8.71 15.73 12.52
N SER A 201 9.06 16.78 11.78
CA SER A 201 8.23 17.97 11.64
C SER A 201 8.27 18.58 10.25
N TYR A 202 7.24 19.36 9.96
CA TYR A 202 7.11 20.20 8.77
C TYR A 202 6.86 21.65 9.21
N ALA A 203 7.57 22.59 8.60
CA ALA A 203 7.29 24.01 8.77
C ALA A 203 6.12 24.39 7.87
N VAL A 204 5.04 24.92 8.44
CA VAL A 204 3.84 25.39 7.75
C VAL A 204 3.86 26.90 7.71
N THR A 205 3.66 27.49 6.53
CA THR A 205 3.61 28.94 6.32
C THR A 205 2.26 29.34 5.77
N VAL A 206 1.68 30.37 6.36
CA VAL A 206 0.44 31.00 5.92
C VAL A 206 0.74 32.44 5.51
N ALA A 207 0.36 32.81 4.29
CA ALA A 207 0.56 34.15 3.76
C ALA A 207 -0.75 34.75 3.26
N ALA A 208 -1.10 35.94 3.73
CA ALA A 208 -2.25 36.70 3.23
C ALA A 208 -2.00 37.10 1.77
N LEU A 209 -3.02 36.92 0.93
CA LEU A 209 -2.98 37.27 -0.50
C LEU A 209 -3.74 38.57 -0.76
N SER A 210 -4.88 38.76 -0.12
CA SER A 210 -5.68 39.99 -0.20
C SER A 210 -6.44 40.25 1.10
N GLY A 211 -6.70 41.52 1.41
CA GLY A 211 -7.42 41.91 2.62
C GLY A 211 -6.77 41.43 3.93
N THR A 212 -7.57 41.33 4.98
CA THR A 212 -7.18 40.76 6.28
C THR A 212 -8.01 39.52 6.57
N PRO A 213 -7.49 38.30 6.31
CA PRO A 213 -8.23 37.05 6.51
C PRO A 213 -8.66 36.79 7.96
N GLY A 214 -8.08 37.53 8.91
CA GLY A 214 -8.33 37.35 10.33
C GLY A 214 -7.66 36.10 10.86
N THR A 215 -8.31 35.42 11.80
CA THR A 215 -7.79 34.17 12.38
C THR A 215 -7.99 33.01 11.42
N ILE A 216 -6.88 32.33 11.10
CA ILE A 216 -6.85 31.14 10.24
C ILE A 216 -6.56 29.95 11.15
N ASN A 217 -7.54 29.07 11.34
CA ASN A 217 -7.41 27.84 12.11
C ASN A 217 -6.74 26.77 11.25
N LEU A 218 -5.77 26.06 11.82
CA LEU A 218 -5.00 25.02 11.15
C LEU A 218 -5.38 23.65 11.71
N THR A 219 -5.69 22.70 10.83
CA THR A 219 -5.92 21.29 11.19
C THR A 219 -5.15 20.37 10.25
N VAL A 220 -4.96 19.12 10.66
CA VAL A 220 -4.26 18.10 9.85
C VAL A 220 -5.11 16.83 9.77
N SER A 221 -5.18 16.24 8.58
CA SER A 221 -5.78 14.93 8.33
C SER A 221 -4.83 14.01 7.55
N GLY A 222 -5.18 12.72 7.43
CA GLY A 222 -4.34 11.71 6.77
C GLY A 222 -3.26 11.08 7.66
N VAL A 223 -3.31 11.33 8.97
CA VAL A 223 -2.36 10.76 9.94
C VAL A 223 -2.55 9.23 10.03
N PRO A 224 -1.49 8.42 9.89
CA PRO A 224 -1.62 6.96 9.93
C PRO A 224 -2.03 6.43 11.31
N SER A 225 -2.65 5.26 11.34
CA SER A 225 -2.94 4.54 12.59
C SER A 225 -1.64 4.24 13.35
N GLY A 226 -1.62 4.50 14.66
CA GLY A 226 -0.42 4.40 15.48
C GLY A 226 0.45 5.68 15.51
N ALA A 227 0.08 6.72 14.77
CA ALA A 227 0.76 8.02 14.81
C ALA A 227 -0.12 9.12 15.42
N SER A 228 0.53 10.21 15.85
CA SER A 228 -0.09 11.45 16.27
C SER A 228 0.50 12.63 15.51
N ALA A 229 -0.30 13.67 15.30
CA ALA A 229 0.15 14.90 14.67
C ALA A 229 -0.45 16.12 15.39
N SER A 230 0.33 17.18 15.51
CA SER A 230 -0.10 18.44 16.14
C SER A 230 0.49 19.65 15.43
N LEU A 231 -0.28 20.73 15.39
CA LEU A 231 0.13 22.03 14.84
C LEU A 231 0.33 23.01 15.99
N ASN A 232 1.49 23.66 16.04
CA ASN A 232 1.80 24.68 17.05
C ASN A 232 2.44 25.93 16.43
N PRO A 233 1.76 27.10 16.46
CA PRO A 233 0.39 27.30 16.93
C PRO A 233 -0.66 26.61 16.05
N SER A 234 -1.83 26.28 16.60
CA SER A 234 -2.96 25.70 15.84
C SER A 234 -3.78 26.76 15.08
N SER A 235 -3.42 28.03 15.19
CA SER A 235 -3.98 29.11 14.39
C SER A 235 -2.98 30.25 14.22
N VAL A 236 -3.16 31.06 13.18
CA VAL A 236 -2.35 32.26 12.91
C VAL A 236 -3.25 33.42 12.55
N SER A 237 -2.80 34.66 12.77
CA SER A 237 -3.58 35.87 12.47
C SER A 237 -3.04 36.55 11.21
N ASN A 238 -3.85 36.60 10.16
CA ASN A 238 -3.55 37.09 8.80
C ASN A 238 -2.42 36.33 8.09
N SER A 239 -1.23 36.27 8.67
CA SER A 239 -0.06 35.56 8.17
C SER A 239 0.78 35.06 9.34
N GLY A 240 1.54 34.00 9.13
CA GLY A 240 2.39 33.46 10.18
C GLY A 240 2.90 32.07 9.85
N SER A 241 3.58 31.47 10.83
CA SER A 241 4.12 30.13 10.73
C SER A 241 3.53 29.22 11.81
N SER A 242 3.37 27.95 11.48
CA SER A 242 3.08 26.86 12.41
C SER A 242 4.04 25.71 12.18
N THR A 243 4.27 24.88 13.19
CA THR A 243 5.02 23.62 13.02
C THR A 243 4.06 22.46 13.13
N LEU A 244 3.98 21.64 12.08
CA LEU A 244 3.32 20.33 12.13
C LEU A 244 4.33 19.32 12.68
N SER A 245 4.15 18.88 13.91
CA SER A 245 4.92 17.80 14.53
C SER A 245 4.19 16.48 14.33
N VAL A 246 4.92 15.43 13.93
CA VAL A 246 4.37 14.09 13.71
C VAL A 246 5.22 13.07 14.46
N SER A 247 4.57 12.21 15.25
CA SER A 247 5.22 11.13 15.99
C SER A 247 4.53 9.80 15.67
N THR A 248 5.31 8.75 15.48
CA THR A 248 4.82 7.39 15.19
C THR A 248 5.12 6.45 16.36
N SER A 249 4.33 5.40 16.52
CA SER A 249 4.64 4.27 17.41
C SER A 249 5.46 3.21 16.70
N SER A 250 6.08 2.29 17.45
CA SER A 250 6.73 1.09 16.90
C SER A 250 5.77 0.14 16.16
N SER A 251 4.47 0.27 16.39
CA SER A 251 3.41 -0.48 15.71
C SER A 251 2.84 0.24 14.48
N THR A 252 3.30 1.46 14.17
CA THR A 252 2.89 2.16 12.96
C THR A 252 3.39 1.40 11.76
N ALA A 253 2.48 1.03 10.85
CA ALA A 253 2.84 0.24 9.67
C ALA A 253 3.83 1.00 8.77
N PRO A 254 4.83 0.32 8.20
CA PRO A 254 5.68 0.93 7.18
C PRO A 254 4.86 1.31 5.95
N GLY A 255 5.11 2.49 5.39
CA GLY A 255 4.32 2.99 4.26
C GLY A 255 4.58 4.46 3.92
N THR A 256 3.92 4.92 2.87
CA THR A 256 3.92 6.34 2.47
C THR A 256 2.54 6.93 2.75
N TYR A 257 2.50 8.02 3.50
CA TYR A 257 1.30 8.67 3.98
C TYR A 257 1.24 10.12 3.55
N THR A 258 0.13 10.51 2.93
CA THR A 258 -0.14 11.90 2.56
C THR A 258 -0.86 12.61 3.70
N LEU A 259 -0.19 13.57 4.33
CA LEU A 259 -0.79 14.42 5.34
C LEU A 259 -1.34 15.67 4.66
N THR A 260 -2.59 16.01 4.95
CA THR A 260 -3.25 17.23 4.41
C THR A 260 -3.39 18.25 5.52
N ILE A 261 -2.79 19.42 5.33
CA ILE A 261 -2.87 20.56 6.25
C ILE A 261 -3.94 21.50 5.71
N HIS A 262 -4.96 21.77 6.52
CA HIS A 262 -6.06 22.67 6.19
C HIS A 262 -5.88 23.97 6.94
N GLY A 263 -6.00 25.10 6.24
CA GLY A 263 -6.19 26.41 6.83
C GLY A 263 -7.59 26.92 6.54
N THR A 264 -8.31 27.34 7.58
CA THR A 264 -9.69 27.81 7.47
C THR A 264 -9.86 29.14 8.19
N SER A 265 -10.26 30.17 7.44
CA SER A 265 -10.75 31.44 7.97
C SER A 265 -12.28 31.44 8.06
N ALA A 266 -12.90 32.55 8.48
CA ALA A 266 -14.35 32.68 8.47
C ALA A 266 -14.97 32.69 7.06
N ALA A 267 -14.21 33.11 6.04
CA ALA A 267 -14.72 33.32 4.68
C ALA A 267 -14.20 32.30 3.66
N VAL A 268 -12.95 31.84 3.83
CA VAL A 268 -12.23 31.01 2.84
C VAL A 268 -11.45 29.90 3.53
N ALA A 269 -11.31 28.75 2.85
CA ALA A 269 -10.47 27.64 3.25
C ALA A 269 -9.51 27.22 2.13
N HIS A 270 -8.27 26.90 2.49
CA HIS A 270 -7.22 26.42 1.60
C HIS A 270 -6.48 25.25 2.24
N SER A 271 -5.78 24.44 1.45
CA SER A 271 -5.00 23.32 1.95
C SER A 271 -3.71 23.10 1.17
N THR A 272 -2.78 22.40 1.81
CA THR A 272 -1.54 21.91 1.21
C THR A 272 -1.27 20.49 1.72
N THR A 273 -0.44 19.73 1.01
CA THR A 273 -0.07 18.37 1.41
C THR A 273 1.43 18.23 1.65
N VAL A 274 1.80 17.28 2.50
CA VAL A 274 3.18 16.80 2.71
C VAL A 274 3.18 15.27 2.81
N THR A 275 4.33 14.65 2.55
CA THR A 275 4.47 13.18 2.52
C THR A 275 5.32 12.66 3.67
N LEU A 276 4.71 11.89 4.57
CA LEU A 276 5.42 11.12 5.60
C LEU A 276 5.72 9.71 5.09
N ILE A 277 6.99 9.32 5.07
CA ILE A 277 7.43 7.96 4.78
C ILE A 277 7.83 7.30 6.11
N VAL A 278 7.16 6.21 6.46
CA VAL A 278 7.48 5.39 7.63
C VAL A 278 8.22 4.14 7.16
N SER A 279 9.48 4.01 7.56
CA SER A 279 10.31 2.82 7.32
C SER A 279 10.11 1.79 8.43
N ALA A 280 10.26 0.50 8.08
CA ALA A 280 10.24 -0.58 9.05
C ALA A 280 11.37 -0.46 10.07
N LEU A 281 11.15 -0.97 11.29
CA LEU A 281 12.18 -1.07 12.31
C LEU A 281 13.37 -1.93 11.80
N PRO A 282 14.61 -1.61 12.20
CA PRO A 282 15.76 -2.47 11.95
C PRO A 282 15.51 -3.88 12.48
N ASP A 283 15.82 -4.89 11.66
CA ASP A 283 15.61 -6.30 11.99
C ASP A 283 16.71 -7.17 11.37
N PHE A 284 16.75 -8.45 11.67
CA PHE A 284 17.67 -9.40 11.04
C PHE A 284 16.95 -10.68 10.62
N SER A 285 17.54 -11.43 9.69
CA SER A 285 17.10 -12.78 9.34
C SER A 285 18.11 -13.81 9.83
N ILE A 286 17.66 -15.03 10.05
CA ILE A 286 18.52 -16.19 10.33
C ILE A 286 18.13 -17.36 9.44
N ALA A 287 19.12 -18.02 8.86
CA ALA A 287 18.95 -19.22 8.04
C ALA A 287 20.07 -20.22 8.32
N ALA A 288 19.85 -21.49 8.02
CA ALA A 288 20.87 -22.53 8.16
C ALA A 288 20.88 -23.47 6.95
N SER A 289 22.08 -23.90 6.54
CA SER A 289 22.27 -24.77 5.38
C SER A 289 23.43 -25.75 5.59
N PRO A 290 23.32 -27.01 5.13
CA PRO A 290 22.13 -27.61 4.51
C PRO A 290 21.00 -27.82 5.52
N ALA A 291 19.77 -28.08 5.05
CA ALA A 291 18.63 -28.33 5.96
C ALA A 291 18.78 -29.64 6.75
N SER A 292 19.56 -30.61 6.24
CA SER A 292 19.88 -31.85 6.94
C SER A 292 21.29 -32.35 6.64
N GLN A 293 21.85 -33.11 7.58
CA GLN A 293 23.10 -33.86 7.43
C GLN A 293 22.95 -35.27 7.99
N THR A 294 23.68 -36.22 7.40
CA THR A 294 23.81 -37.58 7.92
C THR A 294 25.24 -37.85 8.38
N VAL A 295 25.40 -38.43 9.56
CA VAL A 295 26.69 -38.77 10.15
C VAL A 295 26.64 -40.14 10.81
N THR A 296 27.74 -40.89 10.78
CA THR A 296 27.85 -42.11 11.59
C THR A 296 28.20 -41.74 13.03
N ALA A 297 27.55 -42.37 14.01
CA ALA A 297 27.79 -42.16 15.43
C ALA A 297 29.28 -42.24 15.77
N GLY A 298 29.77 -41.30 16.59
CA GLY A 298 31.20 -41.14 16.90
C GLY A 298 31.92 -40.11 16.01
N ASN A 299 31.31 -39.65 14.91
CA ASN A 299 31.90 -38.64 14.01
C ASN A 299 31.25 -37.25 14.19
N GLY A 300 31.69 -36.28 13.38
CA GLY A 300 31.14 -34.93 13.35
C GLY A 300 30.73 -34.47 11.96
N THR A 301 29.95 -33.39 11.91
CA THR A 301 29.52 -32.69 10.68
C THR A 301 29.33 -31.20 10.98
N THR A 302 29.04 -30.39 9.97
CA THR A 302 28.82 -28.94 10.13
C THR A 302 27.61 -28.45 9.35
N TYR A 303 27.04 -27.34 9.84
CA TYR A 303 26.08 -26.50 9.14
C TYR A 303 26.60 -25.07 9.09
N THR A 304 26.24 -24.32 8.05
CA THR A 304 26.45 -22.88 7.98
C THR A 304 25.17 -22.17 8.43
N VAL A 305 25.27 -21.34 9.45
CA VAL A 305 24.23 -20.42 9.91
C VAL A 305 24.53 -19.05 9.31
N SER A 306 23.57 -18.45 8.62
CA SER A 306 23.69 -17.13 8.00
C SER A 306 22.77 -16.14 8.71
N VAL A 307 23.30 -14.96 9.04
CA VAL A 307 22.56 -13.82 9.58
C VAL A 307 22.56 -12.71 8.54
N GLY A 308 21.39 -12.21 8.16
CA GLY A 308 21.22 -11.09 7.23
C GLY A 308 20.68 -9.85 7.92
N ALA A 309 21.26 -8.68 7.67
CA ALA A 309 20.73 -7.41 8.16
C ALA A 309 19.53 -6.95 7.32
N LEU A 310 18.45 -6.52 7.97
CA LEU A 310 17.24 -5.98 7.35
C LEU A 310 17.00 -4.55 7.84
N ASN A 311 16.48 -3.70 6.95
CA ASN A 311 16.05 -2.33 7.28
C ASN A 311 17.12 -1.49 8.01
N GLY A 312 18.39 -1.63 7.62
CA GLY A 312 19.50 -0.88 8.22
C GLY A 312 19.94 -1.38 9.60
N PHE A 313 19.65 -2.62 9.96
CA PHE A 313 20.14 -3.24 11.20
C PHE A 313 21.66 -3.29 11.27
N THR A 314 22.21 -2.71 12.34
CA THR A 314 23.66 -2.73 12.66
C THR A 314 23.95 -3.33 14.04
N GLY A 315 23.05 -4.20 14.52
CA GLY A 315 23.14 -4.80 15.83
C GLY A 315 24.04 -6.04 15.86
N THR A 316 24.28 -6.57 17.06
CA THR A 316 24.95 -7.87 17.25
C THR A 316 23.91 -8.93 17.59
N VAL A 317 23.84 -9.97 16.77
CA VAL A 317 22.98 -11.14 16.95
C VAL A 317 23.75 -12.22 17.71
N SER A 318 23.36 -12.49 18.94
CA SER A 318 23.86 -13.62 19.72
C SER A 318 23.18 -14.89 19.27
N LEU A 319 23.95 -15.92 18.94
CA LEU A 319 23.46 -17.19 18.43
C LEU A 319 23.51 -18.27 19.53
N SER A 320 22.47 -19.08 19.61
CA SER A 320 22.37 -20.20 20.54
C SER A 320 21.69 -21.40 19.88
N THR A 321 21.92 -22.59 20.43
CA THR A 321 21.26 -23.83 19.99
C THR A 321 20.42 -24.43 21.10
N SER A 322 19.26 -24.98 20.74
CA SER A 322 18.40 -25.76 21.62
C SER A 322 17.85 -27.01 20.91
N GLY A 323 17.28 -27.95 21.66
CA GLY A 323 16.79 -29.21 21.11
C GLY A 323 17.89 -30.19 20.67
N VAL A 324 19.13 -29.97 21.12
CA VAL A 324 20.27 -30.83 20.75
C VAL A 324 20.00 -32.29 21.20
N PRO A 325 20.03 -33.28 20.30
CA PRO A 325 19.72 -34.67 20.63
C PRO A 325 20.70 -35.27 21.66
N SER A 326 20.27 -36.32 22.37
CA SER A 326 21.13 -37.02 23.32
C SER A 326 22.38 -37.58 22.64
N GLY A 327 23.54 -37.45 23.30
CA GLY A 327 24.83 -37.86 22.75
C GLY A 327 25.37 -36.95 21.64
N VAL A 328 24.73 -35.82 21.36
CA VAL A 328 25.22 -34.80 20.40
C VAL A 328 25.74 -33.58 21.16
N THR A 329 26.86 -33.03 20.70
CA THR A 329 27.34 -31.70 21.09
C THR A 329 27.26 -30.76 19.90
N ALA A 330 26.91 -29.50 20.16
CA ALA A 330 26.70 -28.47 19.16
C ALA A 330 27.41 -27.19 19.60
N SER A 331 28.23 -26.60 18.73
CA SER A 331 28.94 -25.35 19.00
C SER A 331 28.90 -24.40 17.80
N LEU A 332 28.67 -23.12 18.05
CA LEU A 332 28.62 -22.07 17.03
C LEU A 332 29.91 -21.24 17.09
N ASN A 333 30.55 -21.02 15.94
CA ASN A 333 31.73 -20.17 15.84
C ASN A 333 31.68 -19.29 14.56
N PRO A 334 31.63 -17.95 14.69
CA PRO A 334 31.48 -17.20 15.95
C PRO A 334 30.12 -17.44 16.63
N ALA A 335 30.05 -17.27 17.95
CA ALA A 335 28.80 -17.38 18.71
C ALA A 335 27.88 -16.15 18.58
N SER A 336 28.35 -15.09 17.93
CA SER A 336 27.57 -13.91 17.59
C SER A 336 28.02 -13.35 16.24
N VAL A 337 27.13 -12.64 15.56
CA VAL A 337 27.39 -11.97 14.28
C VAL A 337 26.92 -10.53 14.39
N THR A 338 27.78 -9.57 14.03
CA THR A 338 27.43 -8.15 13.94
C THR A 338 27.03 -7.83 12.51
N ASP A 339 25.98 -7.02 12.34
CA ASP A 339 25.38 -6.67 11.06
C ASP A 339 24.86 -7.90 10.29
N SER A 340 25.71 -8.44 9.41
CA SER A 340 25.44 -9.64 8.60
C SER A 340 26.70 -10.49 8.49
N GLY A 341 26.53 -11.79 8.35
CA GLY A 341 27.65 -12.72 8.26
C GLY A 341 27.25 -14.14 8.62
N ASN A 342 28.26 -15.00 8.73
CA ASN A 342 28.05 -16.43 8.88
C ASN A 342 28.66 -16.93 10.20
N SER A 343 28.05 -17.97 10.75
CA SER A 343 28.58 -18.79 11.84
C SER A 343 28.57 -20.25 11.43
N THR A 344 29.61 -20.99 11.81
CA THR A 344 29.65 -22.44 11.60
C THR A 344 29.11 -23.14 12.84
N LEU A 345 28.02 -23.90 12.66
CA LEU A 345 27.52 -24.84 13.65
C LEU A 345 28.26 -26.17 13.48
N THR A 346 29.13 -26.49 14.42
CA THR A 346 29.88 -27.75 14.46
C THR A 346 29.16 -28.76 15.35
N ILE A 347 28.97 -29.96 14.81
CA ILE A 347 28.31 -31.09 15.48
C ILE A 347 29.33 -32.19 15.71
N SER A 348 29.37 -32.72 16.94
CA SER A 348 30.09 -33.96 17.25
C SER A 348 29.16 -34.93 17.95
N THR A 349 29.20 -36.20 17.55
CA THR A 349 28.31 -37.26 18.03
C THR A 349 29.07 -38.30 18.84
N SER A 350 28.46 -38.80 19.92
CA SER A 350 28.94 -39.98 20.66
C SER A 350 28.55 -41.27 19.92
N ALA A 351 29.07 -42.41 20.40
CA ALA A 351 28.71 -43.74 19.86
C ALA A 351 27.23 -44.10 20.02
N THR A 352 26.51 -43.43 20.93
CA THR A 352 25.09 -43.67 21.22
C THR A 352 24.23 -42.45 20.87
N ALA A 353 24.72 -41.55 20.01
CA ALA A 353 24.03 -40.33 19.66
C ALA A 353 22.71 -40.61 18.92
N ALA A 354 21.66 -39.88 19.30
CA ALA A 354 20.36 -39.96 18.64
C ALA A 354 20.28 -38.98 17.45
N SER A 355 19.45 -39.34 16.46
CA SER A 355 18.99 -38.40 15.43
C SER A 355 18.03 -37.36 16.04
N GLY A 356 17.95 -36.17 15.44
CA GLY A 356 16.93 -35.19 15.83
C GLY A 356 17.11 -33.81 15.21
N THR A 357 16.26 -32.88 15.63
CA THR A 357 16.21 -31.51 15.11
C THR A 357 16.91 -30.56 16.06
N ILE A 358 17.83 -29.76 15.54
CA ILE A 358 18.53 -28.72 16.30
C ILE A 358 17.94 -27.37 15.90
N THR A 359 17.47 -26.62 16.88
CA THR A 359 16.96 -25.25 16.67
C THR A 359 18.09 -24.26 16.94
N ILE A 360 18.36 -23.37 15.99
CA ILE A 360 19.27 -22.25 16.14
C ILE A 360 18.45 -20.98 16.34
N THR A 361 18.74 -20.25 17.41
CA THR A 361 18.08 -18.98 17.75
C THR A 361 19.11 -17.86 17.72
N GLY A 362 18.82 -16.82 16.94
CA GLY A 362 19.53 -15.54 16.98
C GLY A 362 18.73 -14.53 17.80
N THR A 363 19.39 -13.78 18.67
CA THR A 363 18.76 -12.76 19.53
C THR A 363 19.58 -11.48 19.53
N SER A 364 18.91 -10.34 19.33
CA SER A 364 19.49 -9.00 19.46
C SER A 364 18.52 -8.11 20.24
N GLY A 365 18.84 -7.76 21.49
CA GLY A 365 17.93 -7.05 22.38
C GLY A 365 16.65 -7.86 22.64
N SER A 366 15.49 -7.29 22.33
CA SER A 366 14.18 -7.95 22.44
C SER A 366 13.76 -8.74 21.19
N THR A 367 14.52 -8.63 20.09
CA THR A 367 14.19 -9.29 18.82
C THR A 367 14.85 -10.66 18.75
N SER A 368 14.08 -11.68 18.37
CA SER A 368 14.56 -13.05 18.26
C SER A 368 13.97 -13.75 17.04
N HIS A 369 14.82 -14.44 16.28
CA HIS A 369 14.43 -15.27 15.14
C HIS A 369 15.09 -16.65 15.27
N SER A 370 14.45 -17.67 14.73
CA SER A 370 14.95 -19.05 14.79
C SER A 370 14.84 -19.76 13.46
N THR A 371 15.76 -20.70 13.24
CA THR A 371 15.75 -21.67 12.14
C THR A 371 16.10 -23.05 12.71
N SER A 372 15.86 -24.12 11.98
CA SER A 372 16.23 -25.46 12.42
C SER A 372 16.92 -26.26 11.32
N VAL A 373 17.71 -27.25 11.75
CA VAL A 373 18.37 -28.24 10.89
C VAL A 373 18.16 -29.64 11.44
N GLN A 374 18.19 -30.65 10.57
CA GLN A 374 17.96 -32.04 10.95
C GLN A 374 19.24 -32.89 10.87
N LEU A 375 19.63 -33.47 12.00
CA LEU A 375 20.74 -34.41 12.08
C LEU A 375 20.21 -35.85 12.05
N THR A 376 20.66 -36.62 11.07
CA THR A 376 20.48 -38.07 11.02
C THR A 376 21.76 -38.75 11.48
N VAL A 377 21.67 -39.55 12.53
CA VAL A 377 22.79 -40.34 13.06
C VAL A 377 22.59 -41.80 12.70
N ASN A 378 23.49 -42.34 11.89
CA ASN A 378 23.58 -43.77 11.61
C ASN A 378 24.34 -44.45 12.75
N PRO A 379 23.94 -45.66 13.20
CA PRO A 379 24.67 -46.38 14.24
C PRO A 379 26.12 -46.65 13.80
N ALA A 380 27.05 -46.64 14.76
CA ALA A 380 28.41 -47.10 14.52
C ALA A 380 28.40 -48.63 14.39
N ASN A 381 29.00 -49.17 13.34
CA ASN A 381 29.15 -50.61 13.17
C ASN A 381 30.21 -51.12 14.16
N VAL A 382 29.78 -51.46 15.38
CA VAL A 382 30.65 -52.09 16.38
C VAL A 382 30.21 -53.54 16.52
N CYS A 383 31.10 -54.50 16.25
CA CYS A 383 30.87 -55.89 16.65
C CYS A 383 30.81 -55.96 18.18
N ALA A 384 29.72 -56.46 18.73
CA ALA A 384 29.57 -56.58 20.18
C ALA A 384 30.69 -57.45 20.79
N PRO A 385 31.28 -57.07 21.94
CA PRO A 385 32.24 -57.91 22.63
C PRO A 385 31.54 -59.19 23.15
N LEU A 386 32.09 -60.35 22.79
CA LEU A 386 31.59 -61.66 23.22
C LEU A 386 32.25 -62.08 24.53
N THR A 387 31.56 -61.87 25.65
CA THR A 387 31.98 -62.40 26.95
C THR A 387 30.78 -62.86 27.77
N PRO A 388 30.71 -64.15 28.19
CA PRO A 388 31.64 -65.27 27.91
C PRO A 388 31.47 -65.87 26.50
N ALA A 389 32.46 -66.66 26.06
CA ALA A 389 32.31 -67.49 24.86
C ALA A 389 31.18 -68.52 25.06
N ASP A 390 30.13 -68.45 24.24
CA ASP A 390 28.94 -69.31 24.32
C ASP A 390 28.92 -70.43 23.26
N GLY A 391 29.95 -70.48 22.41
CA GLY A 391 30.05 -71.45 21.32
C GLY A 391 29.09 -71.21 20.16
N ALA A 392 28.39 -70.06 20.13
CA ALA A 392 27.45 -69.69 19.08
C ALA A 392 28.06 -68.75 18.03
N TRP A 393 27.42 -68.67 16.86
CA TRP A 393 27.75 -67.68 15.83
C TRP A 393 26.99 -66.37 16.08
N HIS A 394 27.73 -65.29 16.28
CA HIS A 394 27.18 -63.94 16.46
C HIS A 394 27.30 -63.15 15.17
N ASN A 395 26.17 -62.75 14.60
CA ASN A 395 26.10 -62.09 13.30
C ASN A 395 25.80 -60.60 13.50
N ASN A 396 26.64 -59.72 12.93
CA ASN A 396 26.43 -58.28 12.90
C ASN A 396 26.40 -57.80 11.45
N ALA A 397 25.23 -57.39 10.99
CA ALA A 397 25.06 -56.93 9.61
C ALA A 397 25.71 -55.54 9.40
N PHE A 398 26.18 -55.30 8.18
CA PHE A 398 26.67 -54.05 7.64
C PHE A 398 26.13 -53.82 6.24
N ALA A 399 26.36 -52.62 5.68
CA ALA A 399 25.87 -52.31 4.33
C ALA A 399 26.56 -53.21 3.28
N ALA A 400 25.75 -53.91 2.46
CA ALA A 400 26.23 -54.84 1.44
C ALA A 400 27.32 -54.24 0.53
N ARG A 401 28.40 -54.98 0.32
CA ARG A 401 29.55 -54.60 -0.53
C ARG A 401 29.82 -55.66 -1.59
N SER A 402 29.88 -55.25 -2.86
CA SER A 402 30.09 -56.12 -4.02
C SER A 402 31.39 -55.87 -4.80
N GLY A 403 32.13 -54.80 -4.46
CA GLY A 403 33.40 -54.44 -5.10
C GLY A 403 34.61 -54.68 -4.19
N THR A 404 35.62 -53.82 -4.31
CA THR A 404 36.76 -53.80 -3.39
C THR A 404 36.45 -52.95 -2.17
N PHE A 405 36.73 -53.45 -0.96
CA PHE A 405 36.60 -52.67 0.27
C PHE A 405 37.58 -53.14 1.34
N THR A 406 37.76 -52.32 2.36
CA THR A 406 38.52 -52.71 3.56
C THR A 406 37.57 -52.96 4.71
N ALA A 407 37.71 -54.11 5.36
CA ALA A 407 37.07 -54.40 6.63
C ALA A 407 38.12 -54.41 7.74
N THR A 408 37.77 -53.86 8.90
CA THR A 408 38.64 -53.89 10.08
C THR A 408 37.86 -54.34 11.29
N PHE A 409 38.49 -55.12 12.16
CA PHE A 409 37.90 -55.49 13.45
C PHE A 409 39.00 -55.72 14.48
N ASP A 410 38.66 -55.49 15.75
CA ASP A 410 39.51 -55.87 16.86
C ASP A 410 39.05 -57.22 17.41
N ALA A 411 39.98 -58.10 17.77
CA ALA A 411 39.68 -59.29 18.55
C ALA A 411 40.69 -59.46 19.69
N THR A 412 40.18 -59.87 20.85
CA THR A 412 40.99 -60.13 22.05
C THR A 412 40.74 -61.57 22.48
N PRO A 413 41.66 -62.50 22.21
CA PRO A 413 41.52 -63.89 22.63
C PRO A 413 41.45 -63.99 24.15
N SER A 414 40.53 -64.80 24.65
CA SER A 414 40.24 -64.90 26.09
C SER A 414 41.22 -65.84 26.82
N VAL A 415 41.74 -66.83 26.09
CA VAL A 415 42.71 -67.82 26.57
C VAL A 415 43.83 -67.98 25.55
N ALA A 416 45.00 -68.50 25.96
CA ALA A 416 46.19 -68.57 25.10
C ALA A 416 46.12 -69.66 24.00
N GLN A 417 45.12 -70.54 24.09
CA GLN A 417 44.84 -71.60 23.13
C GLN A 417 43.31 -71.73 23.00
N GLU A 418 42.74 -71.10 21.98
CA GLU A 418 41.30 -71.16 21.68
C GLU A 418 41.07 -71.52 20.22
N SER A 419 39.85 -71.99 19.91
CA SER A 419 39.37 -72.16 18.55
C SER A 419 38.28 -71.12 18.28
N ALA A 420 38.70 -69.88 17.98
CA ALA A 420 37.80 -68.75 17.77
C ALA A 420 37.98 -68.18 16.36
N ALA A 421 36.88 -67.77 15.73
CA ALA A 421 36.89 -67.30 14.36
C ALA A 421 36.08 -66.01 14.19
N VAL A 422 36.58 -65.12 13.33
CA VAL A 422 35.87 -63.93 12.87
C VAL A 422 35.97 -63.89 11.35
N GLY A 423 34.86 -63.66 10.67
CA GLY A 423 34.81 -63.69 9.22
C GLY A 423 33.67 -62.88 8.66
N LEU A 424 33.67 -62.69 7.34
CA LEU A 424 32.61 -62.01 6.61
C LEU A 424 31.85 -63.00 5.74
N SER A 425 30.54 -62.81 5.62
CA SER A 425 29.62 -63.67 4.90
C SER A 425 28.64 -62.85 4.08
N HIS A 426 27.84 -63.54 3.26
CA HIS A 426 26.61 -62.99 2.72
C HIS A 426 25.46 -63.40 3.63
N GLY A 427 24.88 -62.42 4.33
CA GLY A 427 23.87 -62.62 5.34
C GLY A 427 24.38 -63.35 6.58
N ALA A 428 23.46 -63.61 7.51
CA ALA A 428 23.76 -64.30 8.76
C ALA A 428 24.10 -65.77 8.54
N GLN A 429 25.14 -66.26 9.23
CA GLN A 429 25.65 -67.62 9.10
C GLN A 429 25.73 -68.33 10.45
N THR A 430 25.55 -69.65 10.40
CA THR A 430 25.64 -70.55 11.56
C THR A 430 26.64 -71.69 11.35
N ALA A 431 27.43 -71.63 10.27
CA ALA A 431 28.43 -72.63 9.93
C ALA A 431 29.64 -72.00 9.22
N PHE A 432 30.82 -72.58 9.41
CA PHE A 432 32.06 -72.13 8.77
C PHE A 432 31.98 -72.06 7.23
N SER A 433 31.16 -72.89 6.60
CA SER A 433 30.95 -72.91 5.14
C SER A 433 30.26 -71.65 4.61
N GLY A 434 29.59 -70.89 5.47
CA GLY A 434 28.89 -69.65 5.11
C GLY A 434 29.79 -68.42 4.99
N PHE A 435 31.02 -68.48 5.50
CA PHE A 435 31.93 -67.34 5.54
C PHE A 435 32.88 -67.35 4.34
N ALA A 436 32.94 -66.23 3.63
CA ALA A 436 33.79 -66.04 2.48
C ALA A 436 35.27 -65.89 2.87
N ASN A 437 35.55 -65.16 3.94
CA ASN A 437 36.87 -65.04 4.54
C ASN A 437 36.75 -65.26 6.05
N ILE A 438 37.80 -65.83 6.64
CA ILE A 438 37.82 -66.15 8.08
C ILE A 438 39.25 -65.95 8.58
N VAL A 439 39.38 -65.27 9.70
CA VAL A 439 40.56 -65.28 10.57
C VAL A 439 40.26 -66.19 11.75
N VAL A 440 41.23 -67.01 12.13
CA VAL A 440 41.09 -67.98 13.22
C VAL A 440 42.25 -67.84 14.21
N PHE A 441 41.91 -67.77 15.50
CA PHE A 441 42.80 -68.10 16.59
C PHE A 441 42.76 -69.62 16.77
N THR A 442 43.91 -70.27 16.73
CA THR A 442 44.02 -71.75 16.71
C THR A 442 44.40 -72.31 18.07
N THR A 443 44.04 -73.56 18.33
CA THR A 443 44.45 -74.30 19.53
C THR A 443 45.97 -74.52 19.60
N ALA A 444 46.68 -74.34 18.48
CA ALA A 444 48.14 -74.31 18.43
C ALA A 444 48.75 -72.97 18.91
N GLY A 445 47.93 -72.00 19.35
CA GLY A 445 48.39 -70.69 19.82
C GLY A 445 48.81 -69.73 18.70
N THR A 446 48.34 -69.96 17.47
CA THR A 446 48.69 -69.15 16.29
C THR A 446 47.47 -68.53 15.61
N ILE A 447 47.68 -67.42 14.92
CA ILE A 447 46.70 -66.75 14.07
C ILE A 447 46.86 -67.27 12.65
N GLN A 448 45.75 -67.69 12.03
CA GLN A 448 45.68 -68.12 10.64
C GLN A 448 44.49 -67.48 9.92
N ALA A 449 44.45 -67.59 8.60
CA ALA A 449 43.31 -67.17 7.80
C ALA A 449 42.94 -68.22 6.74
N ARG A 450 41.70 -68.19 6.27
CA ARG A 450 41.16 -69.12 5.28
C ARG A 450 41.70 -68.81 3.88
N ASN A 451 42.31 -69.76 3.19
CA ASN A 451 42.70 -69.65 1.79
C ASN A 451 42.08 -70.81 1.01
N GLY A 452 40.96 -70.56 0.33
CA GLY A 452 40.20 -71.60 -0.35
C GLY A 452 39.75 -72.72 0.61
N GLY A 453 40.34 -73.91 0.46
CA GLY A 453 40.01 -75.11 1.25
C GLY A 453 40.72 -75.23 2.61
N ALA A 454 41.76 -74.44 2.88
CA ALA A 454 42.65 -74.62 4.03
C ALA A 454 42.78 -73.36 4.89
N TYR A 455 43.19 -73.52 6.16
CA TYR A 455 43.69 -72.41 6.98
C TYR A 455 45.21 -72.34 6.87
N THR A 456 45.75 -71.15 6.66
CA THR A 456 47.19 -70.93 6.46
C THR A 456 47.60 -69.51 6.87
N ALA A 457 48.90 -69.27 6.98
CA ALA A 457 49.49 -67.97 7.24
C ALA A 457 50.84 -67.87 6.52
N ALA A 458 51.24 -66.66 6.13
CA ALA A 458 52.54 -66.40 5.50
C ALA A 458 53.73 -66.69 6.43
N SER A 459 53.51 -66.58 7.73
CA SER A 459 54.47 -66.91 8.80
C SER A 459 53.74 -67.35 10.06
N THR A 460 54.43 -67.99 11.00
CA THR A 460 53.89 -68.30 12.33
C THR A 460 53.64 -67.01 13.12
N ILE A 461 52.38 -66.71 13.43
CA ILE A 461 51.98 -65.52 14.19
C ILE A 461 51.39 -65.97 15.53
N PRO A 462 52.14 -65.93 16.64
CA PRO A 462 51.62 -66.32 17.95
C PRO A 462 50.63 -65.27 18.49
N PHE A 463 49.70 -65.70 19.33
CA PHE A 463 48.85 -64.80 20.10
C PHE A 463 48.94 -65.05 21.61
N SER A 464 48.48 -64.08 22.40
CA SER A 464 48.44 -64.15 23.86
C SER A 464 47.07 -63.75 24.38
N ALA A 465 46.60 -64.46 25.41
CA ALA A 465 45.35 -64.15 26.07
C ALA A 465 45.31 -62.69 26.57
N GLY A 466 44.18 -62.02 26.39
CA GLY A 466 43.97 -60.65 26.85
C GLY A 466 44.65 -59.56 26.01
N VAL A 467 45.45 -59.92 25.00
CA VAL A 467 46.06 -58.96 24.07
C VAL A 467 45.08 -58.65 22.95
N LYS A 468 44.85 -57.37 22.68
CA LYS A 468 44.03 -56.94 21.54
C LYS A 468 44.83 -57.07 20.24
N TYR A 469 44.17 -57.60 19.20
CA TYR A 469 44.70 -57.68 17.84
C TYR A 469 43.77 -56.91 16.90
N HIS A 470 44.32 -55.93 16.18
CA HIS A 470 43.61 -55.19 15.15
C HIS A 470 43.80 -55.87 13.79
N PHE A 471 42.72 -56.34 13.19
CA PHE A 471 42.74 -56.98 11.88
C PHE A 471 42.28 -56.01 10.80
N ARG A 472 42.95 -56.07 9.64
CA ARG A 472 42.59 -55.33 8.44
C ARG A 472 42.55 -56.27 7.26
N LEU A 473 41.40 -56.36 6.60
CA LEU A 473 41.16 -57.19 5.42
C LEU A 473 40.95 -56.28 4.22
N ALA A 474 41.81 -56.37 3.22
CA ALA A 474 41.61 -55.76 1.90
C ALA A 474 40.93 -56.79 1.00
N ILE A 475 39.64 -56.59 0.74
CA ILE A 475 38.75 -57.59 0.13
C ILE A 475 38.42 -57.17 -1.30
N ASN A 476 38.42 -58.13 -2.22
CA ASN A 476 37.92 -57.99 -3.58
C ASN A 476 36.86 -59.05 -3.82
N VAL A 477 35.58 -58.67 -3.69
CA VAL A 477 34.45 -59.60 -3.87
C VAL A 477 34.37 -60.10 -5.30
N THR A 478 34.60 -59.22 -6.28
CA THR A 478 34.56 -59.57 -7.71
C THR A 478 35.61 -60.60 -8.10
N ALA A 479 36.79 -60.55 -7.48
CA ALA A 479 37.86 -61.52 -7.70
C ALA A 479 37.88 -62.67 -6.68
N HIS A 480 36.91 -62.73 -5.76
CA HIS A 480 36.83 -63.70 -4.67
C HIS A 480 38.16 -63.88 -3.91
N THR A 481 38.83 -62.77 -3.60
CA THR A 481 40.13 -62.75 -2.92
C THR A 481 40.19 -61.71 -1.80
N TYR A 482 41.12 -61.90 -0.87
CA TYR A 482 41.43 -60.92 0.16
C TYR A 482 42.88 -61.01 0.63
N SER A 483 43.41 -59.88 1.09
CA SER A 483 44.66 -59.83 1.86
C SER A 483 44.33 -59.49 3.30
N ILE A 484 45.01 -60.13 4.24
CA ILE A 484 44.73 -60.06 5.67
C ILE A 484 46.00 -59.65 6.43
N PHE A 485 45.84 -58.66 7.30
CA PHE A 485 46.89 -58.09 8.14
C PHE A 485 46.43 -58.08 9.60
N VAL A 486 47.38 -58.21 10.53
CA VAL A 486 47.12 -58.15 11.96
C VAL A 486 48.14 -57.26 12.66
N THR A 487 47.69 -56.38 13.54
CA THR A 487 48.52 -55.53 14.38
C THR A 487 48.25 -55.85 15.85
N PRO A 488 49.17 -56.55 16.55
CA PRO A 488 49.08 -56.72 18.00
C PRO A 488 49.14 -55.37 18.72
N ALA A 489 48.45 -55.23 19.85
CA ALA A 489 48.51 -54.00 20.65
C ALA A 489 49.98 -53.66 21.03
N GLY A 490 50.41 -52.44 20.69
CA GLY A 490 51.80 -51.98 20.90
C GLY A 490 52.81 -52.51 19.90
N GLY A 491 52.39 -53.28 18.89
CA GLY A 491 53.24 -53.85 17.84
C GLY A 491 53.11 -53.15 16.47
N SER A 492 53.82 -53.69 15.48
CA SER A 492 53.69 -53.31 14.06
C SER A 492 52.74 -54.25 13.32
N GLU A 493 52.23 -53.81 12.18
CA GLU A 493 51.34 -54.61 11.33
C GLU A 493 52.11 -55.79 10.69
N ILE A 494 51.50 -56.97 10.73
CA ILE A 494 52.04 -58.23 10.22
C ILE A 494 51.10 -58.76 9.14
N THR A 495 51.64 -59.21 8.02
CA THR A 495 50.85 -59.86 6.96
C THR A 495 50.52 -61.28 7.38
N VAL A 496 49.23 -61.60 7.54
CA VAL A 496 48.76 -62.98 7.74
C VAL A 496 48.72 -63.71 6.39
N GLY A 497 48.35 -63.02 5.32
CA GLY A 497 48.24 -63.59 3.97
C GLY A 497 47.92 -62.55 2.92
N SER A 498 48.41 -62.77 1.70
CA SER A 498 48.16 -61.89 0.55
C SER A 498 47.41 -62.64 -0.54
N ASN A 499 46.37 -62.01 -1.09
CA ASN A 499 45.52 -62.57 -2.16
C ASN A 499 45.02 -63.99 -1.87
N PHE A 500 44.66 -64.28 -0.63
CA PHE A 500 44.01 -65.53 -0.27
C PHE A 500 42.67 -65.62 -0.98
N ALA A 501 42.37 -66.79 -1.53
CA ALA A 501 41.07 -67.05 -2.15
C ALA A 501 39.99 -67.10 -1.05
N PHE A 502 38.80 -66.63 -1.38
CA PHE A 502 37.61 -66.91 -0.58
C PHE A 502 37.47 -68.41 -0.37
N ARG A 503 36.79 -68.76 0.72
CA ARG A 503 36.43 -70.13 1.04
C ARG A 503 35.80 -70.81 -0.19
N THR A 504 36.17 -72.07 -0.44
CA THR A 504 35.74 -72.82 -1.64
C THR A 504 34.22 -72.82 -1.81
N GLU A 505 33.48 -72.96 -0.70
CA GLU A 505 32.02 -72.94 -0.65
C GLU A 505 31.38 -71.57 -0.95
N GLN A 506 32.17 -70.49 -0.99
CA GLN A 506 31.75 -69.09 -1.19
C GLN A 506 32.40 -68.46 -2.44
N ASN A 507 32.82 -69.28 -3.41
CA ASN A 507 33.47 -68.82 -4.65
C ASN A 507 32.52 -68.18 -5.68
N THR A 508 31.23 -68.06 -5.36
CA THR A 508 30.20 -67.45 -6.22
C THR A 508 29.46 -66.31 -5.53
N VAL A 509 29.85 -65.94 -4.30
CA VAL A 509 29.20 -64.87 -3.55
C VAL A 509 29.34 -63.53 -4.28
N THR A 510 28.25 -62.77 -4.38
CA THR A 510 28.19 -61.51 -5.14
C THR A 510 28.30 -60.27 -4.25
N SER A 511 28.09 -60.42 -2.94
CA SER A 511 28.24 -59.36 -1.94
C SER A 511 28.50 -59.92 -0.55
N LEU A 512 29.15 -59.14 0.30
CA LEU A 512 29.26 -59.40 1.74
C LEU A 512 28.48 -58.34 2.51
N GLU A 513 27.78 -58.74 3.58
CA GLU A 513 26.84 -57.88 4.32
C GLU A 513 26.64 -58.33 5.77
#